data_AF-Q02CC8-F1
#
_entry.id   AF-Q02CC8-F1
#
_cell.length_a   1.000
_cell.length_b   1.000
_cell.length_c   1.000
_cell.angle_alpha   90.00
_cell.angle_beta   90.00
_cell.angle_gamma   90.00
#
_symmetry.space_group_name_H-M   'P 1'
#
loop_
_entity.id
_entity.type
_entity.pdbx_description
1 polymer ?
#
loop_
_entity_poly.entity_id
_entity_poly.type
_entity_poly.pdbx_seq_one_letter_code
_entity_poly.pdbx_strand_id
1 'polypeptide(L)'
;MRLTIAMLIAAACFGQGKQNMTQTGFIDAHAASWRFPESTFAGLPAAGASNTGWRYTVTDCLTSGCTAGGGSAVVDLRSDGSAWAAISGGGGSAASQSVLGGGGSATFQRQTECATGTVTLSNVSGTMTWTWPGGTAAAAGSGMQEIPIITGLNGNMRYGHVLVAESTQFAGAGITGTKVSVGRPGSTNDELLPQTAFMQSNGNSWFAFDRPQPPVIGQANTYSLVLAVRTAGGNVSGLTAGAAYYEVCGYAVQ
;
A
#
# COMPACT_ATOMS: atom_id res chain seq x y z
N MET A 1 19.06 -2.04 -54.90
CA MET A 1 18.64 -3.40 -54.46
C MET A 1 18.73 -3.63 -52.95
N ARG A 2 19.63 -2.95 -52.21
CA ARG A 2 19.71 -3.09 -50.73
C ARG A 2 18.64 -2.30 -49.94
N LEU A 3 18.16 -1.17 -50.48
CA LEU A 3 17.09 -0.39 -49.83
C LEU A 3 15.69 -1.04 -49.93
N THR A 4 15.43 -1.80 -50.98
CA THR A 4 14.10 -2.39 -51.25
C THR A 4 13.77 -3.53 -50.28
N ILE A 5 14.78 -4.26 -49.81
CA ILE A 5 14.59 -5.38 -48.86
C ILE A 5 14.25 -4.85 -47.45
N ALA A 6 14.84 -3.74 -47.02
CA ALA A 6 14.54 -3.14 -45.72
C ALA A 6 13.10 -2.61 -45.61
N MET A 7 12.55 -2.09 -46.72
CA MET A 7 11.17 -1.59 -46.76
C MET A 7 10.11 -2.73 -46.75
N LEU A 8 10.46 -3.89 -47.32
CA LEU A 8 9.60 -5.09 -47.30
C LEU A 8 9.55 -5.76 -45.91
N ILE A 9 10.64 -5.69 -45.13
CA ILE A 9 10.65 -6.19 -43.75
C ILE A 9 9.81 -5.29 -42.83
N ALA A 10 9.84 -3.98 -43.02
CA ALA A 10 9.00 -3.04 -42.25
C ALA A 10 7.50 -3.19 -42.57
N ALA A 11 7.13 -3.49 -43.82
CA ALA A 11 5.75 -3.72 -44.22
C ALA A 11 5.17 -5.05 -43.68
N ALA A 12 6.00 -6.07 -43.48
CA ALA A 12 5.56 -7.35 -42.90
C ALA A 12 5.15 -7.24 -41.42
N CYS A 13 5.62 -6.21 -40.70
CA CYS A 13 5.29 -6.00 -39.29
C CYS A 13 3.89 -5.37 -39.07
N PHE A 14 3.26 -4.77 -40.10
CA PHE A 14 1.93 -4.16 -39.97
C PHE A 14 0.77 -5.14 -40.24
N GLY A 15 1.06 -6.40 -40.58
CA GLY A 15 0.05 -7.41 -40.92
C GLY A 15 -0.46 -8.28 -39.77
N GLN A 16 0.04 -8.12 -38.54
CA GLN A 16 -0.18 -9.08 -37.45
C GLN A 16 -1.20 -8.62 -36.39
N GLY A 17 -2.30 -8.00 -36.81
CA GLY A 17 -3.44 -7.70 -35.93
C GLY A 17 -4.56 -8.73 -36.07
N LYS A 18 -5.22 -9.11 -34.96
CA LYS A 18 -6.49 -9.86 -35.04
C LYS A 18 -7.52 -8.96 -35.73
N GLN A 19 -7.97 -9.36 -36.93
CA GLN A 19 -8.87 -8.55 -37.75
C GLN A 19 -10.28 -8.53 -37.15
N ASN A 20 -10.96 -7.39 -37.29
CA ASN A 20 -12.39 -7.29 -36.97
C ASN A 20 -13.17 -8.26 -37.86
N MET A 21 -13.91 -9.18 -37.26
CA MET A 21 -14.90 -9.95 -38.01
C MET A 21 -16.09 -9.05 -38.30
N THR A 22 -16.33 -8.73 -39.56
CA THR A 22 -17.57 -8.07 -39.99
C THR A 22 -18.71 -9.04 -39.81
N GLN A 23 -19.52 -8.83 -38.78
CA GLN A 23 -20.67 -9.69 -38.53
C GLN A 23 -21.94 -8.98 -38.99
N THR A 24 -22.69 -9.62 -39.89
CA THR A 24 -23.95 -9.11 -40.44
C THR A 24 -25.12 -9.82 -39.76
N GLY A 25 -25.63 -9.26 -38.66
CA GLY A 25 -26.76 -9.81 -37.92
C GLY A 25 -26.94 -9.19 -36.52
N PHE A 26 -28.06 -9.49 -35.85
CA PHE A 26 -28.24 -9.15 -34.44
C PHE A 26 -27.40 -10.12 -33.60
N ILE A 27 -26.49 -9.59 -32.79
CA ILE A 27 -25.55 -10.38 -32.00
C ILE A 27 -25.88 -10.17 -30.55
N ASP A 28 -26.34 -11.24 -29.91
CA ASP A 28 -26.49 -11.26 -28.47
C ASP A 28 -25.09 -11.29 -27.82
N ALA A 29 -24.64 -10.11 -27.41
CA ALA A 29 -23.31 -9.86 -26.85
C ALA A 29 -23.33 -9.74 -25.32
N HIS A 30 -24.37 -10.22 -24.63
CA HIS A 30 -24.53 -10.03 -23.17
C HIS A 30 -23.38 -10.62 -22.33
N ALA A 31 -22.63 -11.58 -22.89
CA ALA A 31 -21.43 -12.16 -22.27
C ALA A 31 -20.14 -11.95 -23.11
N ALA A 32 -20.16 -11.11 -24.14
CA ALA A 32 -19.00 -10.91 -25.02
C ALA A 32 -17.96 -9.98 -24.38
N SER A 33 -16.69 -10.37 -24.40
CA SER A 33 -15.58 -9.46 -24.06
C SER A 33 -15.13 -8.69 -25.30
N TRP A 34 -15.34 -7.38 -25.31
CA TRP A 34 -14.88 -6.50 -26.38
C TRP A 34 -13.37 -6.28 -26.27
N ARG A 35 -12.64 -6.63 -27.32
CA ARG A 35 -11.20 -6.35 -27.45
C ARG A 35 -11.00 -5.30 -28.53
N PHE A 36 -10.39 -4.18 -28.18
CA PHE A 36 -10.11 -3.13 -29.14
C PHE A 36 -9.00 -3.56 -30.11
N PRO A 37 -8.95 -3.00 -31.33
CA PRO A 37 -7.84 -3.24 -32.25
C PRO A 37 -6.51 -2.85 -31.61
N GLU A 38 -5.56 -3.78 -31.60
CA GLU A 38 -4.20 -3.59 -31.08
C GLU A 38 -3.22 -3.45 -32.26
N SER A 39 -2.19 -2.62 -32.08
CA SER A 39 -1.12 -2.42 -33.06
C SER A 39 0.23 -2.51 -32.35
N THR A 40 1.22 -3.12 -33.00
CA THR A 40 2.59 -3.19 -32.49
C THR A 40 3.34 -1.92 -32.91
N PHE A 41 3.94 -1.22 -31.95
CA PHE A 41 4.78 -0.04 -32.20
C PHE A 41 6.15 -0.20 -31.54
N ALA A 42 7.18 0.43 -32.12
CA ALA A 42 8.58 0.28 -31.69
C ALA A 42 8.87 0.92 -30.31
N GLY A 43 8.06 1.88 -29.89
CA GLY A 43 8.10 2.53 -28.58
C GLY A 43 6.98 3.56 -28.45
N LEU A 44 6.60 3.88 -27.22
CA LEU A 44 5.64 4.96 -26.98
C LEU A 44 6.26 6.32 -27.35
N PRO A 45 5.44 7.31 -27.74
CA PRO A 45 5.90 8.70 -27.84
C PRO A 45 6.53 9.13 -26.50
N ALA A 46 7.54 10.00 -26.53
CA ALA A 46 8.10 10.53 -25.28
C ALA A 46 7.00 11.24 -24.46
N ALA A 47 6.95 10.96 -23.16
CA ALA A 47 6.09 11.72 -22.26
C ALA A 47 6.62 13.17 -22.17
N GLY A 48 5.70 14.13 -22.21
CA GLY A 48 6.03 15.55 -22.18
C GLY A 48 4.80 16.37 -21.83
N ALA A 49 4.98 17.64 -21.49
CA ALA A 49 3.88 18.49 -21.01
C ALA A 49 2.69 18.58 -21.98
N SER A 50 2.91 18.36 -23.27
CA SER A 50 1.87 18.35 -24.31
C SER A 50 0.98 17.09 -24.33
N ASN A 51 1.37 16.01 -23.66
CA ASN A 51 0.62 14.75 -23.60
C ASN A 51 0.25 14.32 -22.18
N THR A 52 0.32 15.21 -21.20
CA THR A 52 -0.14 14.97 -19.83
C THR A 52 -1.59 14.45 -19.83
N GLY A 53 -1.82 13.30 -19.20
CA GLY A 53 -3.13 12.66 -19.12
C GLY A 53 -3.50 11.73 -20.27
N TRP A 54 -2.68 11.65 -21.33
CA TRP A 54 -2.85 10.64 -22.37
C TRP A 54 -2.71 9.23 -21.79
N ARG A 55 -3.40 8.26 -22.39
CA ARG A 55 -3.39 6.87 -21.92
C ARG A 55 -3.06 5.89 -23.05
N TYR A 56 -2.30 4.85 -22.70
CA TYR A 56 -2.00 3.73 -23.56
C TYR A 56 -2.19 2.41 -22.81
N THR A 57 -2.87 1.46 -23.44
CA THR A 57 -2.87 0.07 -22.97
C THR A 57 -1.79 -0.67 -23.76
N VAL A 58 -0.73 -1.06 -23.09
CA VAL A 58 0.41 -1.75 -23.69
C VAL A 58 0.50 -3.16 -23.16
N THR A 59 0.91 -4.10 -23.99
CA THR A 59 1.37 -5.39 -23.49
C THR A 59 2.87 -5.26 -23.28
N ASP A 60 3.39 -5.78 -22.16
CA ASP A 60 4.82 -5.92 -21.89
C ASP A 60 5.59 -4.61 -21.59
N CYS A 61 5.18 -3.87 -20.54
CA CYS A 61 5.95 -2.73 -20.03
C CYS A 61 6.24 -2.87 -18.53
N LEU A 62 7.46 -3.32 -18.20
CA LEU A 62 7.91 -3.58 -16.82
C LEU A 62 8.75 -2.44 -16.21
N THR A 63 9.05 -1.38 -16.96
CA THR A 63 9.75 -0.17 -16.48
C THR A 63 9.30 1.08 -17.24
N SER A 64 9.61 2.28 -16.73
CA SER A 64 9.30 3.60 -17.33
C SER A 64 9.92 3.85 -18.72
N GLY A 65 10.59 2.87 -19.32
CA GLY A 65 11.27 2.96 -20.62
C GLY A 65 10.80 1.96 -21.69
N CYS A 66 9.64 1.31 -21.53
CA CYS A 66 9.03 0.28 -22.42
C CYS A 66 9.89 -0.12 -23.65
N THR A 67 10.77 -1.11 -23.49
CA THR A 67 11.53 -1.72 -24.59
C THR A 67 10.92 -3.09 -24.90
N ALA A 68 10.60 -3.34 -26.17
CA ALA A 68 9.85 -4.50 -26.62
C ALA A 68 10.51 -5.85 -26.26
N GLY A 69 9.77 -6.80 -25.67
CA GLY A 69 10.33 -8.11 -25.31
C GLY A 69 9.35 -9.19 -24.81
N GLY A 70 8.41 -9.66 -25.64
CA GLY A 70 7.81 -11.00 -25.54
C GLY A 70 6.97 -11.34 -24.29
N GLY A 71 6.53 -10.38 -23.49
CA GLY A 71 5.71 -10.61 -22.29
C GLY A 71 4.20 -10.78 -22.54
N SER A 72 3.50 -11.42 -21.59
CA SER A 72 2.05 -11.75 -21.64
C SER A 72 1.15 -10.79 -20.85
N ALA A 73 1.70 -9.74 -20.24
CA ALA A 73 1.00 -8.88 -19.27
C ALA A 73 0.53 -7.57 -19.91
N VAL A 74 -0.73 -7.19 -19.68
CA VAL A 74 -1.31 -5.93 -20.17
C VAL A 74 -1.20 -4.86 -19.09
N VAL A 75 -0.68 -3.69 -19.43
CA VAL A 75 -0.45 -2.55 -18.55
C VAL A 75 -1.08 -1.30 -19.14
N ASP A 76 -1.92 -0.61 -18.37
CA ASP A 76 -2.37 0.73 -18.70
C ASP A 76 -1.36 1.75 -18.18
N LEU A 77 -0.94 2.66 -19.05
CA LEU A 77 -0.02 3.76 -18.77
C LEU A 77 -0.76 5.10 -18.91
N ARG A 78 -0.36 6.07 -18.10
CA ARG A 78 -0.80 7.48 -18.18
C ARG A 78 0.42 8.39 -18.15
N SER A 79 0.46 9.40 -19.03
CA SER A 79 1.53 10.41 -18.98
C SER A 79 1.27 11.39 -17.83
N ASP A 80 2.30 11.68 -17.05
CA ASP A 80 2.31 12.74 -16.02
C ASP A 80 2.85 14.09 -16.53
N GLY A 81 3.21 14.16 -17.83
CA GLY A 81 3.85 15.32 -18.44
C GLY A 81 5.38 15.28 -18.49
N SER A 82 5.99 14.23 -17.93
CA SER A 82 7.44 13.99 -17.90
C SER A 82 7.82 12.52 -18.12
N ALA A 83 6.97 11.59 -17.71
CA ALA A 83 7.12 10.15 -17.84
C ALA A 83 5.77 9.45 -18.08
N TRP A 84 5.83 8.20 -18.53
CA TRP A 84 4.68 7.31 -18.53
C TRP A 84 4.61 6.54 -17.22
N ALA A 85 3.52 6.71 -16.48
CA ALA A 85 3.27 6.03 -15.22
C ALA A 85 2.25 4.90 -15.41
N ALA A 86 2.53 3.70 -14.89
CA ALA A 86 1.57 2.61 -14.88
C ALA A 86 0.41 2.90 -13.93
N ILE A 87 -0.81 2.74 -14.42
CA ILE A 87 -2.08 2.95 -13.69
C ILE A 87 -2.90 1.67 -13.56
N SER A 88 -2.57 0.61 -14.30
CA SER A 88 -3.06 -0.76 -14.09
C SER A 88 -2.11 -1.76 -14.76
N GLY A 89 -2.01 -2.99 -14.26
CA GLY A 89 -1.15 -4.05 -14.82
C GLY A 89 -1.74 -5.42 -14.51
N GLY A 90 -2.48 -5.98 -15.46
CA GLY A 90 -3.13 -7.28 -15.39
C GLY A 90 -2.23 -8.37 -15.98
N GLY A 91 -1.70 -9.22 -15.09
CA GLY A 91 -0.92 -10.41 -15.44
C GLY A 91 0.43 -10.45 -14.72
N GLY A 92 0.41 -10.50 -13.39
CA GLY A 92 1.62 -10.46 -12.57
C GLY A 92 1.82 -9.08 -11.96
N SER A 93 1.29 -8.93 -10.74
CA SER A 93 1.57 -7.91 -9.72
C SER A 93 2.51 -6.77 -10.13
N ALA A 94 2.03 -5.83 -10.96
CA ALA A 94 2.63 -4.51 -11.00
C ALA A 94 2.31 -3.87 -9.65
N ALA A 95 3.30 -3.85 -8.76
CA ALA A 95 3.22 -3.19 -7.47
C ALA A 95 2.90 -1.71 -7.72
N SER A 96 1.63 -1.34 -7.62
CA SER A 96 1.27 -0.01 -7.13
C SER A 96 2.09 0.19 -5.86
N GLN A 97 2.94 1.21 -5.81
CA GLN A 97 3.70 1.51 -4.60
C GLN A 97 2.68 1.66 -3.47
N SER A 98 2.70 0.71 -2.54
CA SER A 98 1.85 0.72 -1.37
C SER A 98 2.07 2.05 -0.66
N VAL A 99 1.02 2.86 -0.53
CA VAL A 99 1.08 4.11 0.24
C VAL A 99 1.28 3.79 1.73
N LEU A 100 1.05 2.53 2.11
CA LEU A 100 1.19 1.97 3.44
C LEU A 100 2.46 1.11 3.60
N GLY A 101 3.47 1.27 2.74
CA GLY A 101 4.63 0.37 2.54
C GLY A 101 5.57 0.12 3.73
N GLY A 102 5.21 0.51 4.96
CA GLY A 102 5.93 0.14 6.18
C GLY A 102 5.45 -1.16 6.84
N GLY A 103 4.30 -1.71 6.42
CA GLY A 103 3.76 -2.99 6.88
C GLY A 103 3.50 -3.93 5.71
N GLY A 104 3.52 -5.25 5.92
CA GLY A 104 3.40 -6.27 4.87
C GLY A 104 2.07 -6.22 4.11
N SER A 105 1.95 -5.30 3.17
CA SER A 105 0.70 -4.94 2.51
C SER A 105 0.23 -6.00 1.52
N ALA A 106 -1.05 -6.38 1.62
CA ALA A 106 -1.76 -7.20 0.64
C ALA A 106 -3.03 -6.45 0.18
N THR A 107 -3.12 -6.18 -1.12
CA THR A 107 -4.29 -5.60 -1.83
C THR A 107 -4.96 -6.73 -2.66
N PHE A 108 -6.24 -6.74 -3.05
CA PHE A 108 -7.01 -5.76 -3.82
C PHE A 108 -8.52 -6.11 -3.89
N GLN A 109 -9.43 -5.12 -3.75
CA GLN A 109 -10.48 -4.81 -4.73
C GLN A 109 -11.03 -3.39 -4.49
N ARG A 110 -10.74 -2.47 -5.42
CA ARG A 110 -11.12 -1.03 -5.46
C ARG A 110 -10.46 -0.12 -4.41
N GLN A 111 -9.18 0.19 -4.68
CA GLN A 111 -8.31 1.24 -4.09
C GLN A 111 -8.01 1.22 -2.57
N THR A 112 -8.70 0.40 -1.76
CA THR A 112 -8.33 0.22 -0.34
C THR A 112 -7.10 -0.67 -0.20
N GLU A 113 -6.07 -0.16 0.46
CA GLU A 113 -4.86 -0.87 0.88
C GLU A 113 -4.85 -1.04 2.38
N CYS A 114 -4.22 -2.12 2.86
CA CYS A 114 -4.05 -2.38 4.28
C CYS A 114 -2.56 -2.53 4.62
N ALA A 115 -2.10 -1.79 5.62
CA ALA A 115 -0.84 -2.04 6.30
C ALA A 115 -1.13 -2.91 7.50
N THR A 116 -0.42 -4.03 7.59
CA THR A 116 -0.47 -4.91 8.75
C THR A 116 0.93 -5.07 9.32
N GLY A 117 0.99 -5.33 10.62
CA GLY A 117 2.25 -5.61 11.29
C GLY A 117 2.02 -6.00 12.74
N THR A 118 3.10 -6.36 13.41
CA THR A 118 3.07 -6.67 14.83
C THR A 118 4.19 -5.92 15.53
N VAL A 119 3.82 -5.22 16.58
CA VAL A 119 4.75 -4.56 17.51
C VAL A 119 4.95 -5.50 18.67
N THR A 120 6.16 -6.05 18.81
CA THR A 120 6.47 -7.08 19.81
C THR A 120 7.48 -6.57 20.82
N LEU A 121 7.24 -6.83 22.11
CA LEU A 121 8.20 -6.59 23.16
C LEU A 121 8.97 -7.88 23.46
N SER A 122 10.29 -7.78 23.51
CA SER A 122 11.14 -8.89 23.91
C SER A 122 12.35 -8.41 24.70
N ASN A 123 12.93 -9.30 25.50
CA ASN A 123 14.17 -9.01 26.21
C ASN A 123 15.36 -9.22 25.27
N VAL A 124 16.09 -8.16 24.97
CA VAL A 124 17.35 -8.19 24.21
C VAL A 124 18.47 -7.79 25.15
N SER A 125 19.29 -8.77 25.55
CA SER A 125 20.47 -8.57 26.41
C SER A 125 20.18 -7.80 27.72
N GLY A 126 19.06 -8.10 28.37
CA GLY A 126 18.64 -7.48 29.63
C GLY A 126 17.82 -6.18 29.45
N THR A 127 17.62 -5.73 28.21
CA THR A 127 16.82 -4.54 27.89
C THR A 127 15.56 -4.92 27.15
N MET A 128 14.41 -4.49 27.66
CA MET A 128 13.14 -4.65 26.96
C MET A 128 13.14 -3.80 25.71
N THR A 129 12.91 -4.43 24.56
CA THR A 129 13.07 -3.82 23.24
C THR A 129 11.82 -4.09 22.41
N TRP A 130 11.24 -3.02 21.89
CA TRP A 130 10.19 -3.05 20.89
C TRP A 130 10.79 -3.42 19.54
N THR A 131 10.14 -4.34 18.83
CA THR A 131 10.44 -4.69 17.44
C THR A 131 9.17 -4.54 16.62
N TRP A 132 9.26 -3.84 15.49
CA TRP A 132 8.17 -3.64 14.54
C TRP A 132 8.75 -3.69 13.11
N PRO A 133 7.91 -3.76 12.06
CA PRO A 133 8.39 -3.91 10.68
C PRO A 133 9.42 -2.85 10.23
N GLY A 134 9.33 -1.63 10.79
CA GLY A 134 10.21 -0.51 10.46
C GLY A 134 11.45 -0.35 11.35
N GLY A 135 11.67 -1.19 12.37
CA GLY A 135 12.84 -1.10 13.23
C GLY A 135 12.67 -1.62 14.65
N THR A 136 13.59 -1.18 15.52
CA THR A 136 13.63 -1.55 16.94
C THR A 136 13.94 -0.35 17.82
N ALA A 137 13.40 -0.31 19.03
CA ALA A 137 13.73 0.69 20.05
C ALA A 137 13.63 0.11 21.46
N ALA A 138 14.49 0.58 22.37
CA ALA A 138 14.39 0.23 23.78
C ALA A 138 13.07 0.75 24.38
N ALA A 139 12.48 -0.04 25.27
CA ALA A 139 11.32 0.36 26.03
C ALA A 139 11.70 1.49 27.01
N ALA A 140 10.93 2.56 27.00
CA ALA A 140 11.25 3.79 27.70
C ALA A 140 10.90 3.71 29.19
N GLY A 141 11.72 4.36 30.02
CA GLY A 141 11.44 4.61 31.44
C GLY A 141 10.36 5.68 31.66
N SER A 142 9.26 5.61 30.91
CA SER A 142 8.12 6.54 30.93
C SER A 142 6.82 5.74 30.96
N GLY A 143 5.75 6.31 31.50
CA GLY A 143 4.41 5.72 31.48
C GLY A 143 3.76 5.67 30.09
N MET A 144 4.40 6.26 29.08
CA MET A 144 3.97 6.22 27.69
C MET A 144 5.17 6.18 26.74
N GLN A 145 5.02 5.43 25.65
CA GLN A 145 5.95 5.41 24.53
C GLN A 145 5.20 5.31 23.20
N GLU A 146 5.62 6.12 22.23
CA GLU A 146 5.16 6.05 20.85
C GLU A 146 6.06 5.11 20.04
N ILE A 147 5.44 4.23 19.25
CA ILE A 147 6.15 3.27 18.39
C ILE A 147 5.69 3.52 16.95
N PRO A 148 6.57 3.89 16.01
CA PRO A 148 6.18 4.19 14.64
C PRO A 148 5.73 2.91 13.92
N ILE A 149 4.50 2.89 13.40
CA ILE A 149 3.95 1.73 12.69
C ILE A 149 3.87 1.96 11.18
N ILE A 150 3.66 3.20 10.75
CA ILE A 150 3.61 3.57 9.33
C ILE A 150 4.18 4.99 9.18
N THR A 151 5.07 5.19 8.22
CA THR A 151 5.75 6.47 7.97
C THR A 151 5.53 6.93 6.54
N GLY A 152 5.55 8.24 6.31
CA GLY A 152 5.49 8.81 4.95
C GLY A 152 4.09 8.78 4.32
N LEU A 153 3.03 8.77 5.13
CA LEU A 153 1.65 8.83 4.66
C LEU A 153 1.33 10.21 4.08
N ASN A 154 0.60 10.22 2.97
CA ASN A 154 0.13 11.46 2.35
C ASN A 154 -1.11 12.02 3.08
N GLY A 155 -1.22 13.34 3.18
CA GLY A 155 -2.36 14.05 3.78
C GLY A 155 -3.69 13.85 3.05
N ASN A 156 -3.71 13.23 1.87
CA ASN A 156 -4.91 12.85 1.14
C ASN A 156 -5.48 11.46 1.50
N MET A 157 -4.89 10.77 2.49
CA MET A 157 -5.34 9.45 2.92
C MET A 157 -6.73 9.49 3.58
N ARG A 158 -7.58 8.52 3.21
CA ARG A 158 -8.87 8.23 3.82
C ARG A 158 -8.82 6.84 4.44
N TYR A 159 -9.14 6.75 5.72
CA TYR A 159 -9.14 5.49 6.44
C TYR A 159 -10.50 4.80 6.30
N GLY A 160 -10.47 3.52 5.93
CA GLY A 160 -11.64 2.64 6.00
C GLY A 160 -11.82 2.11 7.41
N HIS A 161 -10.72 1.63 8.02
CA HIS A 161 -10.67 1.20 9.41
C HIS A 161 -9.25 1.15 9.96
N VAL A 162 -9.17 1.16 11.29
CA VAL A 162 -8.00 0.81 12.06
C VAL A 162 -8.38 -0.24 13.09
N LEU A 163 -7.57 -1.28 13.18
CA LEU A 163 -7.70 -2.34 14.17
C LEU A 163 -6.38 -2.54 14.88
N VAL A 164 -6.45 -2.73 16.20
CA VAL A 164 -5.31 -3.19 17.00
C VAL A 164 -5.77 -4.34 17.88
N ALA A 165 -5.05 -5.46 17.82
CA ALA A 165 -5.35 -6.67 18.57
C ALA A 165 -4.21 -7.01 19.52
N GLU A 166 -4.55 -7.56 20.69
CA GLU A 166 -3.58 -8.08 21.63
C GLU A 166 -3.13 -9.48 21.19
N SER A 167 -1.98 -9.55 20.54
CA SER A 167 -1.42 -10.79 20.01
C SER A 167 -0.74 -11.60 21.11
N THR A 168 0.00 -10.93 21.98
CA THR A 168 0.52 -11.49 23.22
C THR A 168 0.14 -10.56 24.34
N GLN A 169 -0.43 -11.12 25.40
CA GLN A 169 -0.90 -10.37 26.55
C GLN A 169 0.25 -9.54 27.14
N PHE A 170 -0.03 -8.26 27.37
CA PHE A 170 0.93 -7.40 28.04
C PHE A 170 1.05 -7.81 29.51
N ALA A 171 2.27 -7.86 30.01
CA ALA A 171 2.55 -8.21 31.40
C ALA A 171 3.79 -7.48 31.89
N GLY A 172 3.85 -7.17 33.19
CA GLY A 172 5.02 -6.56 33.82
C GLY A 172 4.81 -6.36 35.32
N ALA A 173 5.90 -6.39 36.08
CA ALA A 173 5.83 -6.18 37.53
C ALA A 173 5.50 -4.71 37.84
N GLY A 174 4.44 -4.47 38.62
CA GLY A 174 4.02 -3.11 39.00
C GLY A 174 3.20 -2.37 37.95
N ILE A 175 2.83 -3.04 36.85
CA ILE A 175 1.92 -2.53 35.83
C ILE A 175 0.54 -3.13 36.08
N THR A 176 -0.45 -2.29 36.37
CA THR A 176 -1.82 -2.67 36.70
C THR A 176 -2.78 -2.58 35.51
N GLY A 177 -2.34 -1.95 34.43
CA GLY A 177 -3.07 -1.90 33.17
C GLY A 177 -2.19 -1.40 32.05
N THR A 178 -2.48 -1.84 30.83
CA THR A 178 -1.87 -1.27 29.62
C THR A 178 -2.99 -0.75 28.75
N LYS A 179 -2.81 0.40 28.11
CA LYS A 179 -3.69 0.91 27.08
C LYS A 179 -2.89 1.12 25.80
N VAL A 180 -3.53 0.86 24.67
CA VAL A 180 -2.98 1.15 23.35
C VAL A 180 -3.91 2.08 22.60
N SER A 181 -3.34 2.96 21.79
CA SER A 181 -4.07 3.84 20.87
C SER A 181 -3.26 4.05 19.59
N VAL A 182 -3.93 4.52 18.54
CA VAL A 182 -3.28 4.84 17.27
C VAL A 182 -3.61 6.27 16.89
N GLY A 183 -2.58 7.00 16.48
CA GLY A 183 -2.71 8.38 16.05
C GLY A 183 -1.42 8.92 15.50
N ARG A 184 -1.33 10.24 15.42
CA ARG A 184 -0.13 10.93 14.96
C ARG A 184 0.90 11.06 16.09
N PRO A 185 2.19 11.13 15.79
CA PRO A 185 3.21 11.42 16.80
C PRO A 185 3.01 12.81 17.40
N GLY A 186 3.25 12.95 18.70
CA GLY A 186 3.20 14.23 19.41
C GLY A 186 1.80 14.83 19.59
N SER A 187 0.73 14.07 19.33
CA SER A 187 -0.65 14.46 19.62
C SER A 187 -1.18 13.70 20.86
N THR A 188 -2.50 13.60 21.00
CA THR A 188 -3.15 12.70 21.98
C THR A 188 -3.01 11.21 21.59
N ASN A 189 -2.56 10.92 20.37
CA ASN A 189 -2.34 9.60 19.78
C ASN A 189 -3.60 8.71 19.73
N ASP A 190 -4.77 9.32 19.68
CA ASP A 190 -6.07 8.64 19.71
C ASP A 190 -6.99 9.07 18.55
N GLU A 191 -6.43 9.77 17.54
CA GLU A 191 -7.23 10.27 16.41
C GLU A 191 -7.67 9.17 15.45
N LEU A 192 -6.91 8.06 15.38
CA LEU A 192 -7.24 6.93 14.51
C LEU A 192 -7.84 5.74 15.24
N LEU A 193 -7.43 5.53 16.49
CA LEU A 193 -7.99 4.51 17.35
C LEU A 193 -7.94 5.02 18.80
N PRO A 194 -9.10 5.13 19.49
CA PRO A 194 -9.15 5.53 20.88
C PRO A 194 -8.35 4.62 21.80
N GLN A 195 -7.96 5.17 22.96
CA GLN A 195 -7.26 4.40 23.99
C GLN A 195 -8.10 3.20 24.46
N THR A 196 -7.61 2.00 24.17
CA THR A 196 -8.25 0.74 24.50
C THR A 196 -7.41 0.00 25.55
N ALA A 197 -8.06 -0.50 26.60
CA ALA A 197 -7.41 -1.33 27.60
C ALA A 197 -6.96 -2.67 26.99
N PHE A 198 -5.69 -3.00 27.19
CA PHE A 198 -5.03 -4.27 26.90
C PHE A 198 -4.75 -4.99 28.23
N MET A 199 -3.95 -6.06 28.21
CA MET A 199 -3.78 -7.06 29.27
C MET A 199 -4.99 -7.98 29.45
N GLN A 200 -5.76 -8.24 28.39
CA GLN A 200 -7.00 -8.99 28.43
C GLN A 200 -6.88 -10.41 27.89
N SER A 201 -6.12 -10.62 26.81
CA SER A 201 -6.07 -11.92 26.13
C SER A 201 -4.77 -12.18 25.37
N ASN A 202 -4.66 -13.39 24.82
CA ASN A 202 -3.59 -13.78 23.90
C ASN A 202 -4.22 -14.20 22.55
N GLY A 203 -3.46 -14.11 21.46
CA GLY A 203 -3.85 -14.65 20.16
C GLY A 203 -4.86 -13.82 19.38
N ASN A 204 -4.83 -12.49 19.51
CA ASN A 204 -5.70 -11.54 18.80
C ASN A 204 -7.20 -11.66 19.14
N SER A 205 -7.59 -12.38 20.21
CA SER A 205 -9.01 -12.51 20.60
C SER A 205 -9.59 -11.23 21.19
N TRP A 206 -8.74 -10.39 21.78
CA TRP A 206 -9.11 -9.05 22.24
C TRP A 206 -8.58 -8.01 21.24
N PHE A 207 -9.48 -7.21 20.70
CA PHE A 207 -9.14 -6.19 19.71
C PHE A 207 -9.99 -4.94 19.89
N ALA A 208 -9.42 -3.83 19.46
CA ALA A 208 -10.12 -2.58 19.22
C ALA A 208 -10.21 -2.33 17.72
N PHE A 209 -11.35 -1.82 17.30
CA PHE A 209 -11.64 -1.49 15.92
C PHE A 209 -12.31 -0.13 15.89
N ASP A 210 -11.88 0.72 14.98
CA ASP A 210 -12.53 2.00 14.73
C ASP A 210 -12.52 2.34 13.24
N ARG A 211 -13.44 3.23 12.85
CA ARG A 211 -13.54 3.82 11.52
C ARG A 211 -13.28 5.32 11.63
N PRO A 212 -12.01 5.71 11.76
CA PRO A 212 -11.68 7.07 12.12
C PRO A 212 -12.00 8.06 11.01
N GLN A 213 -12.27 9.30 11.40
CA GLN A 213 -12.33 10.39 10.45
C GLN A 213 -10.91 10.73 9.96
N PRO A 214 -10.74 11.11 8.68
CA PRO A 214 -9.44 11.45 8.13
C PRO A 214 -8.78 12.60 8.91
N PRO A 215 -7.52 12.46 9.34
CA PRO A 215 -6.75 13.55 9.92
C PRO A 215 -6.68 14.74 8.95
N VAL A 216 -7.02 15.93 9.44
CA VAL A 216 -6.99 17.15 8.61
C VAL A 216 -5.57 17.70 8.59
N ILE A 217 -4.79 17.30 7.58
CA ILE A 217 -3.39 17.74 7.44
C ILE A 217 -3.14 18.43 6.09
N GLY A 218 -4.12 18.47 5.18
CA GLY A 218 -3.97 19.09 3.85
C GLY A 218 -3.16 18.24 2.85
N GLN A 219 -3.49 18.29 1.56
CA GLN A 219 -2.98 17.36 0.52
C GLN A 219 -1.46 17.36 0.31
N ALA A 220 -0.75 18.44 0.65
CA ALA A 220 0.70 18.54 0.44
C ALA A 220 1.55 17.98 1.59
N ASN A 221 0.94 17.65 2.73
CA ASN A 221 1.69 17.27 3.93
C ASN A 221 1.85 15.75 4.04
N THR A 222 3.02 15.33 4.52
CA THR A 222 3.27 13.93 4.89
C THR A 222 3.26 13.78 6.40
N TYR A 223 2.88 12.60 6.89
CA TYR A 223 2.84 12.29 8.32
C TYR A 223 3.13 10.82 8.59
N SER A 224 3.27 10.49 9.87
CA SER A 224 3.45 9.12 10.35
C SER A 224 2.33 8.75 11.33
N LEU A 225 2.11 7.46 11.49
CA LEU A 225 1.26 6.90 12.51
C LEU A 225 2.11 6.17 13.54
N VAL A 226 1.72 6.33 14.79
CA VAL A 226 2.32 5.67 15.94
C VAL A 226 1.28 4.84 16.66
N LEU A 227 1.73 3.69 17.15
CA LEU A 227 1.04 2.94 18.19
C LEU A 227 1.57 3.44 19.53
N ALA A 228 0.73 4.07 20.33
CA ALA A 228 1.10 4.56 21.65
C ALA A 228 0.78 3.48 22.70
N VAL A 229 1.80 3.01 23.41
CA VAL A 229 1.65 2.10 24.55
C VAL A 229 1.70 2.94 25.82
N ARG A 230 0.66 2.83 26.66
CA ARG A 230 0.54 3.55 27.93
C ARG A 230 0.37 2.55 29.07
N THR A 231 1.15 2.68 30.13
CA THR A 231 1.03 1.83 31.32
C THR A 231 0.34 2.58 32.44
N ALA A 232 -0.57 1.90 33.13
CA ALA A 232 -1.08 2.31 34.43
C ALA A 232 -0.24 1.60 35.50
N GLY A 233 0.44 2.39 36.34
CA GLY A 233 1.50 1.87 37.22
C GLY A 233 2.78 1.56 36.44
N GLY A 234 3.93 1.83 37.06
CA GLY A 234 5.24 1.60 36.45
C GLY A 234 5.47 2.37 35.14
N ASN A 235 6.49 1.92 34.40
CA ASN A 235 6.91 2.47 33.11
C ASN A 235 6.82 1.40 32.03
N VAL A 236 6.80 1.80 30.76
CA VAL A 236 6.83 0.90 29.59
C VAL A 236 8.04 -0.04 29.63
N SER A 237 9.19 0.41 30.13
CA SER A 237 10.38 -0.43 30.35
C SER A 237 10.22 -1.54 31.39
N GLY A 238 9.17 -1.48 32.21
CA GLY A 238 8.83 -2.49 33.22
C GLY A 238 7.96 -3.63 32.68
N LEU A 239 7.48 -3.54 31.44
CA LEU A 239 6.81 -4.64 30.76
C LEU A 239 7.81 -5.77 30.50
N THR A 240 7.41 -7.01 30.71
CA THR A 240 8.20 -8.22 30.47
C THR A 240 7.69 -9.05 29.29
N ALA A 241 6.47 -8.77 28.83
CA ALA A 241 5.86 -9.38 27.67
C ALA A 241 4.80 -8.44 27.08
N GLY A 242 4.48 -8.64 25.80
CA GLY A 242 3.41 -7.93 25.12
C GLY A 242 3.64 -7.89 23.61
N ALA A 243 2.57 -8.08 22.84
CA ALA A 243 2.60 -7.86 21.41
C ALA A 243 1.25 -7.34 20.93
N ALA A 244 1.28 -6.31 20.09
CA ALA A 244 0.10 -5.72 19.47
C ALA A 244 0.16 -5.93 17.95
N TYR A 245 -0.81 -6.65 17.41
CA TYR A 245 -1.07 -6.68 15.98
C TYR A 245 -1.81 -5.41 15.59
N TYR A 246 -1.43 -4.77 14.49
CA TYR A 246 -2.15 -3.63 13.94
C TYR A 246 -2.53 -3.90 12.49
N GLU A 247 -3.65 -3.31 12.10
CA GLU A 247 -4.13 -3.24 10.74
C GLU A 247 -4.71 -1.85 10.50
N VAL A 248 -4.17 -1.15 9.50
CA VAL A 248 -4.62 0.16 9.08
C VAL A 248 -4.99 0.06 7.62
N CYS A 249 -6.27 0.22 7.32
CA CYS A 249 -6.77 0.13 5.95
C CYS A 249 -7.31 1.48 5.48
N GLY A 250 -6.99 1.84 4.25
CA GLY A 250 -7.39 3.12 3.68
C GLY A 250 -6.98 3.26 2.22
N TYR A 251 -7.25 4.42 1.65
CA TYR A 251 -6.94 4.75 0.26
C TYR A 251 -6.56 6.23 0.14
N ALA A 252 -5.70 6.55 -0.82
CA ALA A 252 -5.37 7.93 -1.14
C ALA A 252 -6.44 8.53 -2.07
N VAL A 253 -6.89 9.75 -1.79
CA VAL A 253 -7.80 10.51 -2.67
C VAL A 253 -6.98 11.31 -3.67
N GLN A 254 -7.27 11.13 -4.96
CA GLN A 254 -6.66 11.92 -6.04
C GLN A 254 -7.14 13.37 -6.03
#